data_AF-A0A524HNG5-F1
#
_entry.id   AF-A0A524HNG5-F1
#
_cell.length_a   1.000
_cell.length_b   1.000
_cell.length_c   1.000
_cell.angle_alpha   90.00
_cell.angle_beta   90.00
_cell.angle_gamma   90.00
#
_symmetry.space_group_name_H-M   'P 1'
#
loop_
_entity.id
_entity.type
_entity.pdbx_description
1 polymer ?
#
loop_
_entity_poly.entity_id
_entity_poly.type
_entity_poly.pdbx_seq_one_letter_code
_entity_poly.pdbx_strand_id
1 'polypeptide(L)'
;MQWTGGPQYCETPAFFTPGLFPVEPFNTYSNLTIIFFALVGFFIVIRRAPRAFDLYFLCGVLLVNGFGSFFWHGLRDRTALRIDVDAGLLFLVALFFLWARRVMPLWQAAIFIVAFFFVTRYFDAIDLIPYGRWAS
;
A
#
# COMPACT_ATOMS: atom_id res chain seq x y z
N MET A 1 -2.60 23.16 -13.68
CA MET A 1 -1.66 23.46 -12.58
C MET A 1 -0.71 22.28 -12.49
N GLN A 2 0.61 22.47 -12.54
CA GLN A 2 1.56 21.36 -12.39
C GLN A 2 1.47 20.88 -10.95
N TRP A 3 0.97 19.66 -10.72
CA TRP A 3 0.92 19.10 -9.38
C TRP A 3 2.18 18.26 -9.14
N THR A 4 3.05 18.76 -8.28
CA THR A 4 4.38 18.20 -7.97
C THR A 4 4.40 17.29 -6.75
N GLY A 5 3.24 16.97 -6.16
CA GLY A 5 3.17 16.05 -5.03
C GLY A 5 3.29 14.60 -5.50
N GLY A 6 3.82 13.74 -4.64
CA GLY A 6 3.93 12.29 -4.86
C GLY A 6 4.71 11.79 -6.11
N PRO A 7 5.10 10.50 -6.12
CA PRO A 7 5.95 9.91 -7.14
C PRO A 7 5.53 10.25 -8.57
N GLN A 8 6.51 10.52 -9.43
CA GLN A 8 6.29 10.72 -10.86
C GLN A 8 6.62 9.41 -11.57
N TYR A 9 5.62 8.84 -12.22
CA TYR A 9 5.72 7.63 -13.01
C TYR A 9 5.83 7.98 -14.49
N CYS A 10 6.19 7.01 -15.32
CA CYS A 10 6.27 7.21 -16.78
C CYS A 10 4.94 7.65 -17.40
N GLU A 11 3.81 7.27 -16.77
CA GLU A 11 2.47 7.65 -17.20
C GLU A 11 2.03 9.02 -16.65
N THR A 12 2.70 9.56 -15.63
CA THR A 12 2.32 10.82 -15.01
C THR A 12 2.50 11.96 -16.02
N PRO A 13 1.43 12.65 -16.45
CA PRO A 13 1.53 13.70 -17.45
C PRO A 13 2.17 14.96 -16.85
N ALA A 14 2.96 15.68 -17.66
CA ALA A 14 3.57 16.95 -17.25
C ALA A 14 2.53 18.00 -16.78
N PHE A 15 1.33 17.93 -17.35
CA PHE A 15 0.18 18.75 -16.98
C PHE A 15 -1.10 17.92 -17.09
N PHE A 16 -2.01 18.06 -16.13
CA PHE A 16 -3.35 17.47 -16.22
C PHE A 16 -4.42 18.48 -15.84
N THR A 17 -5.62 18.22 -16.35
CA THR A 17 -6.82 19.01 -16.07
C THR A 17 -7.48 18.48 -14.79
N PRO A 18 -7.84 19.34 -13.82
CA PRO A 18 -8.64 18.91 -12.67
C PRO A 18 -9.93 18.21 -13.15
N GLY A 19 -10.23 17.04 -12.59
CA GLY A 19 -11.39 16.23 -12.97
C GLY A 19 -11.16 15.26 -14.15
N LEU A 20 -9.96 15.24 -14.76
CA LEU A 20 -9.56 14.16 -15.65
C LEU A 20 -9.39 12.87 -14.83
N PHE A 21 -10.10 11.81 -15.21
CA PHE A 21 -9.98 10.49 -14.60
C PHE A 21 -10.04 9.41 -15.68
N PRO A 22 -9.11 8.44 -15.68
CA PRO A 22 -7.90 8.38 -14.84
C PRO A 22 -6.79 9.30 -15.36
N VAL A 23 -6.00 9.88 -14.44
CA VAL A 23 -4.77 10.63 -14.80
C VAL A 23 -3.68 9.68 -15.30
N GLU A 24 -3.53 8.52 -14.64
CA GLU A 24 -2.62 7.45 -15.03
C GLU A 24 -3.41 6.16 -15.31
N PRO A 25 -4.00 5.99 -16.52
CA PRO A 25 -4.85 4.84 -16.87
C PRO A 25 -4.31 3.46 -16.51
N PHE A 26 -3.08 3.11 -16.91
CA PHE A 26 -2.52 1.79 -16.68
C PHE A 26 -2.27 1.54 -15.20
N ASN A 27 -1.70 2.52 -14.49
CA ASN A 27 -1.52 2.41 -13.04
C ASN A 27 -2.86 2.38 -12.29
N THR A 28 -3.87 3.11 -12.76
CA THR A 28 -5.21 3.11 -12.14
C THR A 28 -5.86 1.74 -12.27
N TYR A 29 -5.95 1.20 -13.49
CA TYR A 29 -6.69 -0.04 -13.71
C TYR A 29 -5.94 -1.31 -13.27
N SER A 30 -4.61 -1.31 -13.26
CA SER A 30 -3.84 -2.45 -12.72
C SER A 30 -4.10 -2.67 -11.23
N ASN A 31 -4.40 -1.60 -10.47
CA ASN A 31 -4.78 -1.71 -9.06
C ASN A 31 -6.11 -2.43 -8.81
N LEU A 32 -6.98 -2.56 -9.83
CA LEU A 32 -8.17 -3.42 -9.72
C LEU A 32 -7.81 -4.89 -9.46
N THR A 33 -6.62 -5.33 -9.88
CA THR A 33 -6.12 -6.67 -9.57
C THR A 33 -5.90 -6.86 -8.06
N ILE A 34 -5.36 -5.86 -7.37
CA ILE A 34 -5.16 -5.90 -5.91
C ILE A 34 -6.52 -5.99 -5.21
N ILE A 35 -7.46 -5.12 -5.59
CA ILE A 35 -8.83 -5.09 -5.06
C ILE A 35 -9.50 -6.45 -5.28
N PHE A 36 -9.41 -6.99 -6.49
CA PHE A 36 -9.99 -8.29 -6.82
C PHE A 36 -9.43 -9.41 -5.94
N PHE A 37 -8.11 -9.52 -5.79
CA PHE A 37 -7.52 -10.56 -4.96
C PHE A 37 -7.79 -10.38 -3.47
N ALA A 38 -7.93 -9.15 -2.97
CA ALA A 38 -8.38 -8.90 -1.61
C ALA A 38 -9.80 -9.44 -1.37
N LEU A 39 -10.73 -9.22 -2.31
CA LEU A 39 -12.09 -9.74 -2.25
C LEU A 39 -12.15 -11.26 -2.36
N VAL A 40 -11.36 -11.85 -3.25
CA VAL A 40 -11.20 -13.31 -3.35
C VAL A 40 -10.64 -13.87 -2.04
N GLY A 41 -9.65 -13.18 -1.43
CA GLY A 41 -9.12 -13.50 -0.12
C GLY A 41 -10.20 -13.53 0.95
N PHE A 42 -11.01 -12.47 1.06
CA PHE A 42 -12.17 -12.43 1.95
C PHE A 42 -13.09 -13.64 1.75
N PHE A 43 -13.48 -13.91 0.50
CA PHE A 43 -14.34 -15.05 0.18
C PHE A 43 -13.73 -16.39 0.65
N ILE A 44 -12.44 -16.61 0.40
CA ILE A 44 -11.74 -17.82 0.83
C ILE A 44 -11.71 -17.93 2.36
N VAL A 45 -11.37 -16.84 3.06
CA VAL A 45 -11.29 -16.83 4.54
C VAL A 45 -12.65 -17.12 5.15
N ILE A 46 -13.73 -16.51 4.65
CA ILE A 46 -15.11 -16.77 5.10
C ILE A 46 -15.46 -18.25 4.97
N ARG A 47 -15.08 -18.88 3.85
CA ARG A 47 -15.46 -20.27 3.54
C ARG A 47 -14.57 -21.32 4.21
N ARG A 48 -13.29 -21.01 4.45
CA ARG A 48 -12.28 -22.02 4.83
C ARG A 48 -11.71 -21.80 6.23
N ALA A 49 -11.67 -20.57 6.71
CA ALA A 49 -11.06 -20.21 7.98
C ALA A 49 -11.80 -19.05 8.67
N PRO A 50 -13.10 -19.18 8.97
CA PRO A 50 -13.94 -18.07 9.42
C PRO A 50 -13.52 -17.47 10.77
N ARG A 51 -12.66 -18.15 11.53
CA ARG A 51 -12.10 -17.67 12.81
C ARG A 51 -10.70 -17.06 12.68
N ALA A 52 -10.12 -17.00 11.48
CA ALA A 52 -8.79 -16.45 11.24
C ALA A 52 -8.85 -14.93 11.05
N PHE A 53 -9.08 -14.20 12.15
CA PHE A 53 -9.18 -12.73 12.17
C PHE A 53 -7.97 -12.04 11.53
N ASP A 54 -6.78 -12.59 11.72
CA ASP A 54 -5.53 -12.09 11.14
C ASP A 54 -5.61 -12.00 9.60
N LEU A 55 -6.27 -12.98 8.96
CA LEU A 55 -6.42 -13.01 7.50
C LEU A 55 -7.48 -12.02 7.02
N TYR A 56 -8.57 -11.83 7.79
CA TYR A 56 -9.54 -10.78 7.50
C TYR A 56 -8.90 -9.39 7.58
N PHE A 57 -8.06 -9.16 8.59
CA PHE A 57 -7.30 -7.93 8.72
C PHE A 57 -6.40 -7.70 7.50
N LEU A 58 -5.61 -8.70 7.11
CA LEU A 58 -4.75 -8.60 5.91
C LEU A 58 -5.56 -8.32 4.64
N CYS A 59 -6.68 -9.02 4.42
CA CYS A 59 -7.54 -8.77 3.25
C CYS A 59 -8.11 -7.34 3.29
N GLY A 60 -8.53 -6.86 4.46
CA GLY A 60 -9.06 -5.51 4.64
C GLY A 60 -8.03 -4.43 4.34
N VAL A 61 -6.82 -4.56 4.90
CA VAL A 61 -5.74 -3.60 4.64
C VAL A 61 -5.32 -3.64 3.17
N LEU A 62 -5.23 -4.82 2.55
CA LEU A 62 -4.93 -4.95 1.12
C LEU A 62 -6.00 -4.29 0.23
N LEU A 63 -7.27 -4.42 0.61
CA LEU A 63 -8.38 -3.77 -0.07
C LEU A 63 -8.26 -2.24 0.01
N VAL A 64 -7.95 -1.71 1.21
CA VAL A 64 -7.74 -0.28 1.44
C VAL A 64 -6.53 0.22 0.63
N ASN A 65 -5.43 -0.51 0.59
CA ASN A 65 -4.27 -0.19 -0.24
C ASN A 65 -4.66 -0.15 -1.73
N GLY A 66 -5.35 -1.16 -2.24
CA GLY A 66 -5.80 -1.20 -3.63
C GLY A 66 -6.70 -0.01 -4.00
N PHE A 67 -7.65 0.38 -3.14
CA PHE A 67 -8.45 1.59 -3.36
C PHE A 67 -7.63 2.87 -3.26
N GLY A 68 -6.74 2.98 -2.27
CA GLY A 68 -5.83 4.12 -2.11
C GLY A 68 -5.02 4.33 -3.38
N SER A 69 -4.40 3.26 -3.90
CA SER A 69 -3.58 3.31 -5.11
C SER A 69 -4.42 3.60 -6.37
N PHE A 70 -5.60 2.97 -6.50
CA PHE A 70 -6.53 3.25 -7.60
C PHE A 70 -6.92 4.74 -7.65
N PHE A 71 -7.31 5.33 -6.52
CA PHE A 71 -7.67 6.75 -6.46
C PHE A 71 -6.46 7.66 -6.57
N TRP A 72 -5.31 7.26 -6.05
CA TRP A 72 -4.07 8.01 -6.18
C TRP A 72 -3.67 8.17 -7.63
N HIS A 73 -3.56 7.07 -8.38
CA HIS A 73 -3.20 7.12 -9.80
C HIS A 73 -4.32 7.71 -10.66
N GLY A 74 -5.57 7.51 -10.25
CA GLY A 74 -6.73 8.02 -10.97
C GLY A 74 -6.92 9.53 -10.83
N LEU A 75 -6.67 10.09 -9.65
CA LEU A 75 -6.98 11.49 -9.32
C LEU A 75 -5.76 12.34 -8.96
N ARG A 76 -4.60 11.72 -8.69
CA ARG A 76 -3.39 12.38 -8.15
C ARG A 76 -3.67 13.14 -6.85
N ASP A 77 -4.51 12.57 -5.98
CA ASP A 77 -4.91 13.17 -4.70
C ASP A 77 -3.96 12.83 -3.55
N ARG A 78 -3.61 13.82 -2.72
CA ARG A 78 -2.68 13.65 -1.59
C ARG A 78 -3.21 12.70 -0.51
N THR A 79 -4.52 12.72 -0.26
CA THR A 79 -5.12 11.83 0.74
C THR A 79 -5.11 10.39 0.24
N ALA A 80 -5.45 10.18 -1.04
CA ALA A 80 -5.35 8.90 -1.70
C ALA A 80 -3.91 8.34 -1.67
N LEU A 81 -2.89 9.19 -1.91
CA LEU A 81 -1.48 8.79 -1.77
C LEU A 81 -1.13 8.30 -0.37
N ARG A 82 -1.58 9.03 0.67
CA ARG A 82 -1.33 8.60 2.05
C ARG A 82 -1.99 7.25 2.34
N ILE A 83 -3.24 7.07 1.90
CA ILE A 83 -3.95 5.81 2.06
C ILE A 83 -3.22 4.68 1.33
N ASP A 84 -2.78 4.90 0.09
CA ASP A 84 -2.01 3.92 -0.69
C ASP A 84 -0.78 3.46 0.11
N VAL A 85 0.10 4.40 0.47
CA VAL A 85 1.38 4.07 1.08
C VAL A 85 1.21 3.52 2.50
N ASP A 86 0.41 4.16 3.34
CA ASP A 86 0.28 3.77 4.74
C ASP A 86 -0.39 2.39 4.86
N ALA A 87 -1.42 2.12 4.04
CA ALA A 87 -2.04 0.80 4.01
C ALA A 87 -1.09 -0.25 3.41
N GLY A 88 -0.33 0.08 2.36
CA GLY A 88 0.66 -0.82 1.78
C GLY A 88 1.76 -1.22 2.77
N LEU A 89 2.30 -0.25 3.50
CA LEU A 89 3.28 -0.48 4.56
C LEU A 89 2.69 -1.31 5.70
N LEU A 90 1.48 -0.98 6.17
CA LEU A 90 0.80 -1.74 7.21
C LEU A 90 0.56 -3.19 6.78
N PHE A 91 0.13 -3.40 5.53
CA PHE A 91 -0.07 -4.74 4.98
C PHE A 91 1.23 -5.54 4.99
N LEU A 92 2.32 -4.97 4.46
CA LEU A 92 3.62 -5.65 4.42
C LEU A 92 4.12 -5.99 5.82
N VAL A 93 4.11 -5.03 6.75
CA VAL A 93 4.53 -5.26 8.14
C VAL A 93 3.70 -6.35 8.81
N ALA A 94 2.38 -6.28 8.67
CA ALA A 94 1.48 -7.27 9.25
C ALA A 94 1.70 -8.65 8.63
N LEU A 95 1.82 -8.73 7.30
CA LEU A 95 2.05 -9.99 6.60
C LEU A 95 3.36 -10.64 7.05
N PHE A 96 4.45 -9.87 7.05
CA PHE A 96 5.76 -10.37 7.48
C PHE A 96 5.77 -10.78 8.95
N PHE A 97 5.15 -10.00 9.84
CA PHE A 97 5.03 -10.38 11.24
C PHE A 97 4.24 -11.68 11.43
N LEU A 98 3.07 -11.77 10.77
CA LEU A 98 2.20 -12.93 10.87
C LEU A 98 2.83 -14.20 10.28
N TRP A 99 3.71 -14.05 9.28
CA TRP A 99 4.54 -15.12 8.76
C TRP A 99 5.69 -15.46 9.71
N ALA A 100 6.46 -14.47 10.16
CA ALA A 100 7.60 -14.65 11.06
C ALA A 100 7.19 -15.39 12.34
N ARG A 101 6.12 -14.97 13.02
CA ARG A 101 5.64 -15.67 14.24
C ARG A 101 5.31 -17.16 14.04
N ARG A 102 5.15 -17.63 12.79
CA ARG A 102 4.90 -19.05 12.46
C ARG A 102 6.18 -19.85 12.26
N VAL A 103 7.28 -19.19 11.93
CA VAL A 103 8.56 -19.85 11.59
C VAL A 103 9.68 -19.57 12.59
N MET A 104 9.51 -18.56 13.46
CA MET A 104 10.50 -18.18 14.47
C MET A 104 9.85 -17.80 15.81
N PRO A 105 10.62 -17.82 16.92
CA PRO A 105 10.18 -17.31 18.22
C PRO A 105 9.73 -15.84 18.14
N LEU A 106 8.76 -15.46 18.98
CA LEU A 106 8.16 -14.12 18.97
C LEU A 106 9.17 -12.96 19.08
N TRP A 107 10.24 -13.14 19.86
CA TRP A 107 11.27 -12.10 20.01
C TRP A 107 12.05 -11.87 18.71
N GLN A 108 12.28 -12.91 17.90
CA GLN A 108 12.92 -12.78 16.58
C GLN A 108 11.97 -12.08 15.60
N ALA A 109 10.68 -12.44 15.62
CA ALA A 109 9.67 -11.78 14.83
C ALA A 109 9.54 -10.29 15.17
N ALA A 110 9.67 -9.93 16.46
CA ALA A 110 9.65 -8.54 16.91
C ALA A 110 10.88 -7.76 16.43
N ILE A 111 12.08 -8.35 16.52
CA ILE A 111 13.32 -7.75 15.97
C ILE A 111 13.16 -7.49 14.47
N PHE A 112 12.52 -8.39 13.74
CA PHE A 112 12.30 -8.23 12.30
C PHE A 112 11.43 -7.01 11.98
N ILE A 113 10.36 -6.75 12.73
CA ILE A 113 9.55 -5.52 12.56
C ILE A 113 10.38 -4.28 12.85
N VAL A 114 11.15 -4.30 13.95
CA VAL A 114 11.99 -3.17 14.34
C VAL A 114 13.02 -2.87 13.24
N ALA A 115 13.68 -3.90 12.72
CA ALA A 115 14.61 -3.77 11.61
C ALA A 115 13.92 -3.23 10.35
N PHE A 116 12.75 -3.76 9.97
CA PHE A 116 11.98 -3.25 8.82
C PHE A 116 11.67 -1.76 8.96
N PHE A 117 11.23 -1.31 10.14
CA PHE A 117 10.95 0.09 10.42
C PHE A 117 12.21 0.97 10.31
N PHE A 118 13.35 0.53 10.86
CA PHE A 118 14.60 1.29 10.73
C PHE A 118 15.10 1.33 9.29
N VAL A 119 14.93 0.25 8.54
CA VAL A 119 15.30 0.18 7.12
C VAL A 119 14.46 1.14 6.29
N THR A 120 13.14 1.20 6.49
CA THR A 120 12.28 2.14 5.77
C THR A 120 12.63 3.60 6.10
N ARG A 121 12.86 3.92 7.39
CA ARG A 121 13.31 5.25 7.82
C ARG A 121 14.71 5.61 7.34
N TYR A 122 15.60 4.64 7.24
CA TYR A 122 16.94 4.84 6.69
C TYR A 122 16.86 5.18 5.20
N PHE A 123 16.04 4.45 4.42
CA PHE A 123 15.82 4.75 3.00
C PHE A 123 15.16 6.12 2.76
N ASP A 124 14.27 6.54 3.65
CA ASP A 124 13.73 7.89 3.64
C ASP A 124 14.80 8.95 3.93
N ALA A 125 15.69 8.69 4.89
CA ALA A 125 16.73 9.62 5.31
C ALA A 125 17.85 9.81 4.25
N ILE A 126 18.09 8.81 3.42
CA ILE A 126 19.08 8.88 2.32
C ILE A 126 18.45 9.20 0.97
N ASP A 127 17.19 9.65 0.96
CA ASP A 127 16.46 10.08 -0.24
C ASP A 127 16.32 9.03 -1.35
N LEU A 128 16.57 7.75 -1.04
CA LEU A 128 16.34 6.66 -1.98
C LEU A 128 14.85 6.38 -2.17
N ILE A 129 14.06 6.62 -1.12
CA ILE A 129 12.60 6.57 -1.16
C ILE A 129 12.12 7.92 -0.59
N PRO A 130 11.74 8.91 -1.40
CA PRO A 130 11.50 10.26 -0.88
C PRO A 130 10.18 10.41 -0.09
N TYR A 131 9.74 9.43 0.71
CA TYR A 131 8.45 9.40 1.43
C TYR A 131 8.14 10.73 2.15
N GLY A 132 9.14 11.28 2.85
CA GLY A 132 9.03 12.56 3.57
C GLY A 132 8.72 13.77 2.69
N ARG A 133 9.11 13.77 1.41
CA ARG A 133 8.84 14.85 0.46
C ARG A 133 7.50 14.71 -0.26
N TRP A 134 7.00 13.48 -0.39
CA TRP A 134 5.72 13.20 -1.05
C TRP A 134 4.52 13.45 -0.12
N ALA A 135 4.70 13.33 1.19
CA ALA A 135 3.64 13.41 2.20
C ALA A 135 3.52 14.78 2.91
N SER A 136 4.49 15.69 2.74
CA SER A 136 4.55 17.08 3.26
C SER A 136 3.94 18.09 2.28
#